data_AF-A0A7C5N412-F1
#
_entry.id   AF-A0A7C5N412-F1
#
_cell.length_a   1.000
_cell.length_b   1.000
_cell.length_c   1.000
_cell.angle_alpha   90.00
_cell.angle_beta   90.00
_cell.angle_gamma   90.00
#
_symmetry.space_group_name_H-M   'P 1'
#
loop_
_entity.id
_entity.type
_entity.pdbx_description
1 polymer ?
#
loop_
_entity_poly.entity_id
_entity_poly.type
_entity_poly.pdbx_seq_one_letter_code
_entity_poly.pdbx_strand_id
1 'polypeptide(L)'
;RGGPIVAGRSWRADRGGGGQKALPTTSVRLAAIAVALVTSLTTCTDESRPPIAGGTAAPTTSAAAPSAPRPGIAMWSGEHLVAEVSTSGVAVGEYELWVDKPCQVGDRPALPITSRAERLGIYAAFDASGADAISWVDALSGRPIQTRSKVIAGKHTKHYVVVFELDHFDYLYERHSTKGVHKHFRIAKTQPTPAHVPVHDMHSTLALLRSWANEMGTRGVVHTVVGRHLYRLEVAVAAKEAIEAAGSRYDAIRIDGVARRYTRKLKLLERRQRWRLWLSDEPIHMPVRAELEGRHRSFLAELLEYRHPKAGAPSPPFAPCSGMTDAAILEQEVAAQQRERIERKTQPRSQSRVDM
;
A
#
# COMPACT_ATOMS: atom_id res chain seq x y z
N ARG A 1 37.63 -44.86 -26.39
CA ARG A 1 38.25 -44.24 -25.19
C ARG A 1 39.40 -43.38 -25.66
N GLY A 2 39.34 -42.07 -25.43
CA GLY A 2 40.36 -41.11 -25.88
C GLY A 2 39.70 -39.78 -26.26
N GLY A 3 39.61 -38.87 -25.30
CA GLY A 3 39.20 -37.48 -25.54
C GLY A 3 40.43 -36.59 -25.76
N PRO A 4 40.29 -35.43 -26.42
CA PRO A 4 41.36 -34.46 -26.49
C PRO A 4 41.27 -33.44 -25.35
N ILE A 5 42.44 -33.20 -24.78
CA ILE A 5 42.79 -32.10 -23.88
C ILE A 5 42.91 -30.83 -24.74
N VAL A 6 42.24 -29.75 -24.35
CA VAL A 6 42.56 -28.39 -24.82
C VAL A 6 42.73 -27.48 -23.61
N ALA A 7 43.97 -27.05 -23.40
CA ALA A 7 44.36 -25.99 -22.49
C ALA A 7 44.12 -24.63 -23.15
N GLY A 8 43.78 -23.59 -22.37
CA GLY A 8 43.86 -22.23 -22.88
C GLY A 8 43.24 -21.10 -22.06
N ARG A 9 44.13 -20.38 -21.36
CA ARG A 9 44.11 -18.94 -21.05
C ARG A 9 43.26 -18.44 -19.88
N SER A 10 43.97 -18.16 -18.79
CA SER A 10 43.60 -17.20 -17.75
C SER A 10 43.56 -15.78 -18.31
N TRP A 11 42.43 -15.09 -18.18
CA TRP A 11 42.34 -13.66 -18.34
C TRP A 11 42.83 -12.97 -17.06
N ARG A 12 44.02 -12.36 -17.14
CA ARG A 12 44.56 -11.44 -16.15
C ARG A 12 44.21 -10.04 -16.68
N ALA A 13 43.19 -9.41 -16.10
CA ALA A 13 42.82 -8.04 -16.44
C ALA A 13 43.70 -7.05 -15.67
N ASP A 14 44.29 -6.17 -16.46
CA ASP A 14 45.17 -5.07 -16.09
C ASP A 14 44.57 -4.14 -15.03
N ARG A 15 45.41 -3.72 -14.08
CA ARG A 15 45.15 -2.56 -13.22
C ARG A 15 45.83 -1.36 -13.86
N GLY A 16 45.07 -0.52 -14.55
CA GLY A 16 45.57 0.71 -15.14
C GLY A 16 44.52 1.81 -15.19
N GLY A 17 44.72 2.84 -14.36
CA GLY A 17 44.48 4.24 -14.67
C GLY A 17 43.06 4.71 -15.02
N GLY A 18 42.46 5.50 -14.13
CA GLY A 18 41.36 6.38 -14.50
C GLY A 18 40.67 6.98 -13.30
N GLY A 19 41.13 8.14 -12.85
CA GLY A 19 40.44 8.96 -11.87
C GLY A 19 39.08 9.40 -12.40
N GLN A 20 38.06 8.57 -12.20
CA GLN A 20 36.67 8.98 -12.32
C GLN A 20 36.37 9.87 -11.11
N LYS A 21 36.20 11.17 -11.38
CA LYS A 21 35.55 12.10 -10.46
C LYS A 21 34.22 11.48 -10.07
N ALA A 22 34.08 11.14 -8.78
CA ALA A 22 32.85 10.64 -8.20
C ALA A 22 31.72 11.60 -8.57
N LEU A 23 30.76 11.11 -9.36
CA LEU A 23 29.49 11.80 -9.56
C LEU A 23 28.86 12.02 -8.18
N PRO A 24 28.27 13.21 -7.91
CA PRO A 24 27.69 13.51 -6.63
C PRO A 24 26.62 12.47 -6.29
N THR A 25 26.89 11.69 -5.24
CA THR A 25 25.99 10.72 -4.62
C THR A 25 24.82 11.44 -3.95
N THR A 26 23.99 12.08 -4.76
CA THR A 26 22.63 12.44 -4.36
C THR A 26 21.91 11.11 -4.11
N SER A 27 21.66 10.83 -2.84
CA SER A 27 21.15 9.57 -2.34
C SER A 27 19.78 9.27 -2.95
N VAL A 28 19.80 8.49 -4.04
CA VAL A 28 18.61 8.02 -4.75
C VAL A 28 17.86 7.06 -3.82
N ARG A 29 16.82 7.56 -3.16
CA ARG A 29 15.82 6.75 -2.46
C ARG A 29 14.79 6.26 -3.47
N LEU A 30 15.09 5.13 -4.11
CA LEU A 30 14.14 4.26 -4.79
C LEU A 30 13.56 3.32 -3.72
N ALA A 31 12.25 3.23 -3.58
CA ALA A 31 11.54 2.33 -2.67
C ALA A 31 10.27 1.88 -3.41
N ALA A 32 10.40 0.77 -4.13
CA ALA A 32 9.48 0.28 -5.16
C ALA A 32 8.31 -0.55 -4.60
N ILE A 33 7.12 0.06 -4.72
CA ILE A 33 5.84 -0.40 -5.29
C ILE A 33 4.73 -1.07 -4.45
N ALA A 34 4.86 -2.18 -3.73
CA ALA A 34 3.95 -2.30 -2.56
C ALA A 34 4.36 -1.29 -1.49
N VAL A 35 5.66 -0.99 -1.47
CA VAL A 35 6.29 0.10 -0.76
C VAL A 35 6.03 1.46 -1.43
N ALA A 36 5.59 1.56 -2.69
CA ALA A 36 5.19 2.85 -3.28
C ALA A 36 3.72 3.17 -3.01
N LEU A 37 2.83 2.17 -2.97
CA LEU A 37 1.48 2.37 -2.44
C LEU A 37 1.53 2.57 -0.92
N VAL A 38 2.37 1.83 -0.18
CA VAL A 38 2.46 1.90 1.29
C VAL A 38 3.45 2.94 1.86
N THR A 39 4.48 3.35 1.12
CA THR A 39 5.54 4.26 1.66
C THR A 39 5.91 5.48 0.83
N SER A 40 5.52 5.64 -0.45
CA SER A 40 5.62 6.96 -1.16
C SER A 40 4.87 8.08 -0.43
N LEU A 41 3.95 7.65 0.42
CA LEU A 41 3.03 8.43 1.23
C LEU A 41 3.66 8.91 2.56
N THR A 42 4.85 8.42 2.93
CA THR A 42 5.47 8.65 4.25
C THR A 42 6.82 9.39 4.24
N THR A 43 7.44 9.66 3.10
CA THR A 43 8.78 10.27 3.03
C THR A 43 8.76 11.79 2.78
N CYS A 44 8.94 12.51 3.90
CA CYS A 44 9.68 13.75 4.16
C CYS A 44 9.56 15.02 3.27
N THR A 45 9.17 16.09 3.98
CA THR A 45 9.66 17.49 4.03
C THR A 45 9.90 18.32 2.76
N ASP A 46 9.38 19.54 2.90
CA ASP A 46 9.77 20.83 2.34
C ASP A 46 9.07 21.39 1.10
N GLU A 47 8.67 22.63 1.32
CA GLU A 47 7.77 23.55 0.63
C GLU A 47 8.37 24.03 -0.69
N SER A 48 7.49 24.39 -1.63
CA SER A 48 7.68 25.32 -2.76
C SER A 48 7.22 24.71 -4.09
N ARG A 49 5.96 25.02 -4.48
CA ARG A 49 5.61 25.11 -5.89
C ARG A 49 4.60 26.26 -6.09
N PRO A 50 4.85 27.19 -7.04
CA PRO A 50 3.97 28.32 -7.28
C PRO A 50 2.64 27.91 -7.95
N PRO A 51 1.59 28.73 -7.81
CA PRO A 51 0.27 28.46 -8.36
C PRO A 51 0.25 28.56 -9.89
N ILE A 52 -0.47 27.65 -10.54
CA ILE A 52 -0.77 27.70 -11.98
C ILE A 52 -2.07 28.50 -12.17
N ALA A 53 -2.01 29.52 -13.01
CA ALA A 53 -3.11 30.40 -13.35
C ALA A 53 -4.08 29.79 -14.37
N GLY A 54 -5.38 30.04 -14.15
CA GLY A 54 -6.39 30.35 -15.16
C GLY A 54 -6.70 29.31 -16.24
N GLY A 55 -7.60 28.36 -15.95
CA GLY A 55 -8.27 27.53 -16.96
C GLY A 55 -9.78 27.79 -16.95
N THR A 56 -10.30 28.17 -18.12
CA THR A 56 -11.69 28.51 -18.45
C THR A 56 -12.71 27.45 -18.00
N ALA A 57 -13.81 27.90 -17.37
CA ALA A 57 -14.84 27.04 -16.79
C ALA A 57 -15.67 26.32 -17.87
N ALA A 58 -15.63 24.98 -17.83
CA ALA A 58 -16.50 24.10 -18.60
C ALA A 58 -17.93 24.06 -18.03
N PRO A 59 -18.96 23.74 -18.84
CA PRO A 59 -20.36 23.71 -18.40
C PRO A 59 -20.55 22.77 -17.22
N THR A 60 -21.25 23.26 -16.20
CA THR A 60 -21.53 22.55 -14.96
C THR A 60 -22.69 21.58 -15.20
N THR A 61 -22.40 20.39 -15.70
CA THR A 61 -23.34 19.27 -15.63
C THR A 61 -23.61 19.00 -14.16
N SER A 62 -24.87 19.12 -13.74
CA SER A 62 -25.32 18.82 -12.38
C SER A 62 -24.76 17.47 -11.96
N ALA A 63 -23.78 17.47 -11.06
CA ALA A 63 -23.10 16.26 -10.63
C ALA A 63 -24.13 15.39 -9.90
N ALA A 64 -24.48 14.24 -10.48
CA ALA A 64 -25.28 13.23 -9.81
C ALA A 64 -24.67 12.95 -8.43
N ALA A 65 -25.54 12.81 -7.43
CA ALA A 65 -25.12 12.49 -6.06
C ALA A 65 -24.22 11.24 -6.10
N PRO A 66 -23.15 11.19 -5.30
CA PRO A 66 -22.24 10.05 -5.28
C PRO A 66 -23.03 8.77 -4.96
N SER A 67 -23.04 7.82 -5.88
CA SER A 67 -23.65 6.52 -5.66
C SER A 67 -22.79 5.73 -4.68
N ALA A 68 -23.40 5.22 -3.61
CA ALA A 68 -22.71 4.37 -2.65
C ALA A 68 -22.27 3.05 -3.32
N PRO A 69 -21.07 2.53 -2.99
CA PRO A 69 -20.63 1.23 -3.47
C PRO A 69 -21.61 0.12 -3.02
N ARG A 70 -21.74 -0.93 -3.84
CA ARG A 70 -22.61 -2.07 -3.49
C ARG A 70 -22.02 -2.80 -2.28
N PRO A 71 -22.84 -3.19 -1.29
CA PRO A 71 -22.37 -3.97 -0.16
C PRO A 71 -21.84 -5.34 -0.61
N GLY A 72 -20.73 -5.77 -0.02
CA GLY A 72 -20.06 -7.05 -0.28
C GLY A 72 -18.58 -6.92 -0.66
N ILE A 73 -17.82 -8.01 -0.50
CA ILE A 73 -16.44 -8.10 -0.95
C ILE A 73 -16.40 -8.61 -2.39
N ALA A 74 -15.87 -7.80 -3.32
CA ALA A 74 -15.51 -8.25 -4.67
C ALA A 74 -14.09 -8.86 -4.69
N MET A 75 -13.90 -9.90 -3.87
CA MET A 75 -12.72 -10.77 -3.82
C MET A 75 -13.19 -12.16 -3.42
N TRP A 76 -12.53 -13.19 -3.95
CA TRP A 76 -13.00 -14.57 -3.78
C TRP A 76 -11.92 -15.43 -3.12
N SER A 77 -12.30 -16.26 -2.16
CA SER A 77 -11.39 -17.24 -1.54
C SER A 77 -10.73 -18.12 -2.60
N GLY A 78 -9.40 -18.19 -2.59
CA GLY A 78 -8.59 -18.92 -3.58
C GLY A 78 -8.19 -18.09 -4.81
N GLU A 79 -8.59 -16.82 -4.87
CA GLU A 79 -8.10 -15.87 -5.85
C GLU A 79 -6.60 -15.60 -5.66
N HIS A 80 -5.86 -15.51 -6.76
CA HIS A 80 -4.44 -15.20 -6.80
C HIS A 80 -4.12 -14.32 -7.99
N LEU A 81 -3.32 -13.28 -7.75
CA LEU A 81 -2.92 -12.27 -8.72
C LEU A 81 -1.42 -12.01 -8.59
N VAL A 82 -0.73 -12.01 -9.73
CA VAL A 82 0.67 -11.64 -9.85
C VAL A 82 0.77 -10.48 -10.83
N ALA A 83 1.52 -9.44 -10.49
CA ALA A 83 1.74 -8.28 -11.33
C ALA A 83 3.22 -7.91 -11.39
N GLU A 84 3.70 -7.62 -12.60
CA GLU A 84 5.01 -7.00 -12.79
C GLU A 84 4.90 -5.55 -12.39
N VAL A 85 5.95 -5.08 -11.76
CA VAL A 85 6.06 -3.72 -11.32
C VAL A 85 7.22 -3.05 -12.05
N SER A 86 6.93 -1.93 -12.72
CA SER A 86 7.92 -1.19 -13.50
C SER A 86 7.91 0.32 -13.22
N THR A 87 9.02 0.97 -13.56
CA THR A 87 9.17 2.44 -13.56
C THR A 87 9.91 2.83 -14.82
N SER A 88 9.40 3.83 -15.54
CA SER A 88 10.01 4.29 -16.80
C SER A 88 10.28 3.15 -17.81
N GLY A 89 9.36 2.18 -17.88
CA GLY A 89 9.47 1.01 -18.77
C GLY A 89 10.45 -0.08 -18.31
N VAL A 90 11.04 0.05 -17.13
CA VAL A 90 11.98 -0.95 -16.59
C VAL A 90 11.34 -1.69 -15.43
N ALA A 91 11.30 -3.02 -15.52
CA ALA A 91 10.85 -3.89 -14.43
C ALA A 91 11.76 -3.72 -13.20
N VAL A 92 11.15 -3.42 -12.04
CA VAL A 92 11.85 -3.21 -10.77
C VAL A 92 11.38 -4.14 -9.66
N GLY A 93 10.29 -4.88 -9.89
CA GLY A 93 9.76 -5.79 -8.88
C GLY A 93 8.57 -6.59 -9.37
N GLU A 94 8.00 -7.32 -8.42
CA GLU A 94 6.76 -8.08 -8.57
C GLU A 94 5.84 -7.77 -7.38
N TYR A 95 4.54 -7.82 -7.63
CA TYR A 95 3.50 -7.76 -6.61
C TYR A 95 2.64 -9.02 -6.72
N GLU A 96 2.43 -9.67 -5.59
CA GLU A 96 1.60 -10.86 -5.48
C GLU A 96 0.50 -10.59 -4.46
N LEU A 97 -0.72 -11.02 -4.76
CA LEU A 97 -1.88 -10.96 -3.87
C LEU A 97 -2.60 -12.31 -3.93
N TRP A 98 -2.97 -12.85 -2.77
CA TRP A 98 -3.84 -14.01 -2.71
C TRP A 98 -4.88 -13.86 -1.59
N VAL A 99 -6.00 -14.54 -1.79
CA VAL A 99 -7.12 -14.53 -0.88
C VAL A 99 -7.24 -15.92 -0.26
N ASP A 100 -7.01 -16.00 1.05
CA ASP A 100 -7.06 -17.26 1.77
C ASP A 100 -8.51 -17.73 1.99
N LYS A 101 -8.66 -18.93 2.53
CA LYS A 101 -9.98 -19.45 2.94
C LYS A 101 -10.57 -18.55 4.01
N PRO A 102 -11.90 -18.32 4.03
CA PRO A 102 -12.49 -17.51 5.07
C PRO A 102 -12.35 -18.20 6.43
N CYS A 103 -12.23 -17.40 7.47
CA CYS A 103 -12.00 -17.81 8.85
C CYS A 103 -12.83 -16.95 9.81
N GLN A 104 -12.74 -17.22 11.10
CA GLN A 104 -13.55 -16.58 12.14
C GLN A 104 -12.71 -15.66 13.03
N VAL A 105 -13.18 -14.43 13.27
CA VAL A 105 -12.60 -13.43 14.18
C VAL A 105 -13.62 -13.04 15.24
N GLY A 106 -13.55 -13.67 16.41
CA GLY A 106 -14.64 -13.60 17.37
C GLY A 106 -15.93 -14.12 16.73
N ASP A 107 -16.97 -13.29 16.65
CA ASP A 107 -18.24 -13.64 16.00
C ASP A 107 -18.35 -13.17 14.53
N ARG A 108 -17.29 -12.58 13.97
CA ARG A 108 -17.27 -12.08 12.58
C ARG A 108 -16.60 -13.06 11.62
N PRO A 109 -17.23 -13.43 10.49
CA PRO A 109 -16.54 -14.11 9.41
C PRO A 109 -15.58 -13.13 8.72
N ALA A 110 -14.34 -13.56 8.50
CA ALA A 110 -13.30 -12.76 7.88
C ALA A 110 -12.70 -13.48 6.68
N LEU A 111 -12.31 -12.69 5.68
CA LEU A 111 -11.56 -13.11 4.51
C LEU A 111 -10.13 -12.56 4.63
N PRO A 112 -9.11 -13.41 4.90
CA PRO A 112 -7.73 -12.98 4.91
C PRO A 112 -7.25 -12.73 3.48
N ILE A 113 -6.69 -11.56 3.25
CA ILE A 113 -6.09 -11.15 1.97
C ILE A 113 -4.64 -10.82 2.24
N THR A 114 -3.75 -11.60 1.65
CA THR A 114 -2.31 -11.45 1.82
C THR A 114 -1.69 -10.88 0.54
N SER A 115 -0.70 -10.02 0.70
CA SER A 115 0.10 -9.56 -0.41
C SER A 115 1.57 -9.46 -0.07
N ARG A 116 2.39 -9.58 -1.12
CA ARG A 116 3.84 -9.50 -1.08
C ARG A 116 4.31 -8.63 -2.24
N ALA A 117 5.32 -7.81 -2.02
CA ALA A 117 6.11 -7.28 -3.13
C ALA A 117 7.59 -7.33 -2.83
N GLU A 118 8.32 -7.65 -3.89
CA GLU A 118 9.77 -7.77 -3.87
C GLU A 118 10.36 -7.08 -5.07
N ARG A 119 11.64 -6.71 -4.94
CA ARG A 119 12.40 -6.24 -6.08
C ARG A 119 13.00 -7.39 -6.85
N LEU A 120 13.11 -7.22 -8.16
CA LEU A 120 13.73 -8.19 -9.05
C LEU A 120 15.08 -7.69 -9.57
N GLY A 121 15.92 -8.64 -9.98
CA GLY A 121 17.14 -8.40 -10.74
C GLY A 121 18.15 -7.47 -10.06
N ILE A 122 18.80 -6.62 -10.87
CA ILE A 122 19.88 -5.72 -10.42
C ILE A 122 19.39 -4.70 -9.37
N TYR A 123 18.10 -4.37 -9.34
CA TYR A 123 17.53 -3.44 -8.36
C TYR A 123 17.50 -4.00 -6.94
N ALA A 124 17.42 -5.33 -6.79
CA ALA A 124 17.53 -5.99 -5.49
C ALA A 124 18.94 -5.87 -4.91
N ALA A 125 19.98 -5.82 -5.76
CA ALA A 125 21.37 -5.68 -5.31
C ALA A 125 21.69 -4.28 -4.76
N PHE A 126 21.02 -3.24 -5.24
CA PHE A 126 21.27 -1.86 -4.80
C PHE A 126 20.53 -1.48 -3.52
N ASP A 127 19.37 -2.06 -3.26
CA ASP A 127 18.57 -1.74 -2.08
C ASP A 127 17.51 -2.80 -1.81
N ALA A 128 17.62 -3.42 -0.63
CA ALA A 128 16.63 -4.33 -0.09
C ALA A 128 15.37 -3.54 0.27
N SER A 129 14.40 -3.51 -0.65
CA SER A 129 13.04 -3.08 -0.33
C SER A 129 12.07 -4.18 -0.68
N GLY A 130 11.07 -4.32 0.17
CA GLY A 130 9.98 -5.27 0.00
C GLY A 130 8.88 -4.95 1.01
N ALA A 131 7.70 -5.50 0.78
CA ALA A 131 6.63 -5.43 1.76
C ALA A 131 5.80 -6.70 1.75
N ASP A 132 5.40 -7.10 2.95
CA ASP A 132 4.40 -8.13 3.18
C ASP A 132 3.24 -7.48 3.92
N ALA A 133 2.01 -7.81 3.56
CA ALA A 133 0.82 -7.36 4.26
C ALA A 133 -0.23 -8.46 4.31
N ILE A 134 -0.96 -8.54 5.41
CA ILE A 134 -2.15 -9.37 5.54
C ILE A 134 -3.26 -8.51 6.14
N SER A 135 -4.44 -8.61 5.54
CA SER A 135 -5.65 -7.92 5.95
C SER A 135 -6.74 -8.93 6.23
N TRP A 136 -7.36 -8.85 7.40
CA TRP A 136 -8.59 -9.58 7.70
C TRP A 136 -9.74 -8.64 7.41
N VAL A 137 -10.54 -8.96 6.40
CA VAL A 137 -11.68 -8.15 5.98
C VAL A 137 -12.96 -8.89 6.33
N ASP A 138 -13.89 -8.23 6.99
CA ASP A 138 -15.19 -8.79 7.32
C ASP A 138 -15.92 -9.22 6.04
N ALA A 139 -16.19 -10.53 5.91
CA ALA A 139 -16.64 -11.14 4.67
C ALA A 139 -18.03 -10.67 4.22
N LEU A 140 -18.83 -10.13 5.15
CA LEU A 140 -20.19 -9.66 4.88
C LEU A 140 -20.21 -8.18 4.47
N SER A 141 -19.51 -7.34 5.23
CA SER A 141 -19.53 -5.89 5.06
C SER A 141 -18.42 -5.35 4.14
N GLY A 142 -17.36 -6.13 3.91
CA GLY A 142 -16.16 -5.70 3.18
C GLY A 142 -15.30 -4.67 3.90
N ARG A 143 -15.54 -4.47 5.19
CA ARG A 143 -14.76 -3.55 6.03
C ARG A 143 -13.54 -4.27 6.59
N PRO A 144 -12.36 -3.63 6.63
CA PRO A 144 -11.21 -4.24 7.29
C PRO A 144 -11.50 -4.37 8.79
N ILE A 145 -11.01 -5.46 9.38
CA ILE A 145 -10.99 -5.68 10.83
C ILE A 145 -9.60 -5.32 11.35
N GLN A 146 -8.58 -5.88 10.70
CA GLN A 146 -7.19 -5.67 11.08
C GLN A 146 -6.28 -5.76 9.85
N THR A 147 -5.20 -4.99 9.84
CA THR A 147 -4.08 -5.16 8.91
C THR A 147 -2.78 -5.35 9.68
N ARG A 148 -1.94 -6.28 9.23
CA ARG A 148 -0.53 -6.34 9.63
C ARG A 148 0.33 -6.14 8.40
N SER A 149 1.39 -5.35 8.51
CA SER A 149 2.36 -5.22 7.42
C SER A 149 3.78 -5.07 7.92
N LYS A 150 4.71 -5.62 7.15
CA LYS A 150 6.14 -5.47 7.31
C LYS A 150 6.67 -4.79 6.05
N VAL A 151 7.39 -3.70 6.21
CA VAL A 151 7.99 -2.96 5.09
C VAL A 151 9.47 -2.80 5.29
N ILE A 152 10.25 -3.33 4.36
CA ILE A 152 11.69 -3.13 4.28
C ILE A 152 11.93 -1.97 3.32
N ALA A 153 12.65 -0.95 3.79
CA ALA A 153 13.01 0.22 3.01
C ALA A 153 14.47 0.62 3.31
N GLY A 154 15.40 0.09 2.52
CA GLY A 154 16.83 0.25 2.74
C GLY A 154 17.26 -0.38 4.06
N LYS A 155 17.77 0.46 4.97
CA LYS A 155 18.31 0.03 6.26
C LYS A 155 17.27 -0.07 7.37
N HIS A 156 15.99 0.09 7.01
CA HIS A 156 14.91 0.13 7.99
C HIS A 156 13.86 -0.92 7.68
N THR A 157 13.48 -1.65 8.71
CA THR A 157 12.30 -2.50 8.72
C THR A 157 11.24 -1.79 9.53
N LYS A 158 10.04 -1.66 8.98
CA LYS A 158 8.88 -1.04 9.61
C LYS A 158 7.81 -2.10 9.80
N HIS A 159 7.26 -2.22 11.00
CA HIS A 159 6.10 -3.07 11.26
C HIS A 159 4.90 -2.17 11.57
N TYR A 160 3.76 -2.51 10.99
CA TYR A 160 2.49 -1.87 11.28
C TYR A 160 1.48 -2.93 11.69
N VAL A 161 0.73 -2.63 12.73
CA VAL A 161 -0.52 -3.30 13.06
C VAL A 161 -1.58 -2.22 13.10
N VAL A 162 -2.68 -2.40 12.38
CA VAL A 162 -3.80 -1.46 12.35
C VAL A 162 -5.07 -2.23 12.67
N VAL A 163 -5.84 -1.77 13.66
CA VAL A 163 -7.16 -2.30 14.00
C VAL A 163 -8.20 -1.25 13.66
N PHE A 164 -9.25 -1.65 12.96
CA PHE A 164 -10.24 -0.76 12.39
C PHE A 164 -11.55 -0.84 13.15
N GLU A 165 -12.04 0.31 13.57
CA GLU A 165 -13.34 0.48 14.22
C GLU A 165 -14.28 1.30 13.33
N LEU A 166 -15.51 1.54 13.80
CA LEU A 166 -16.50 2.30 13.04
C LEU A 166 -16.09 3.76 12.81
N ASP A 167 -15.49 4.40 13.82
CA ASP A 167 -15.22 5.83 13.82
C ASP A 167 -13.75 6.21 14.02
N HIS A 168 -12.88 5.23 14.26
CA HIS A 168 -11.45 5.41 14.41
C HIS A 168 -10.69 4.18 13.92
N PHE A 169 -9.36 4.29 13.91
CA PHE A 169 -8.49 3.14 13.83
C PHE A 169 -7.35 3.31 14.82
N ASP A 170 -6.97 2.20 15.44
CA ASP A 170 -5.77 2.12 16.26
C ASP A 170 -4.62 1.59 15.43
N TYR A 171 -3.42 2.08 15.69
CA TYR A 171 -2.23 1.54 15.04
C TYR A 171 -1.05 1.43 15.99
N LEU A 172 -0.31 0.33 15.86
CA LEU A 172 1.05 0.15 16.35
C LEU A 172 2.02 0.30 15.18
N TYR A 173 3.08 1.06 15.40
CA TYR A 173 4.15 1.31 14.46
C TYR A 173 5.50 1.06 15.13
N GLU A 174 6.26 0.15 14.56
CA GLU A 174 7.63 -0.14 14.96
C GLU A 174 8.60 0.13 13.82
N ARG A 175 9.78 0.63 14.16
CA ARG A 175 10.88 0.81 13.22
C ARG A 175 12.16 0.26 13.81
N HIS A 176 12.75 -0.69 13.11
CA HIS A 176 14.04 -1.30 13.42
C HIS A 176 15.08 -0.84 12.39
N SER A 177 16.28 -0.53 12.87
CA SER A 177 17.45 -0.30 12.00
C SER A 177 18.23 -1.59 11.88
N THR A 178 18.59 -1.99 10.66
CA THR A 178 19.41 -3.19 10.43
C THR A 178 20.84 -3.05 10.93
N LYS A 179 21.32 -1.81 11.15
CA LYS A 179 22.69 -1.52 11.60
C LYS A 179 22.92 -1.56 13.12
N GLY A 180 21.99 -2.08 13.93
CA GLY A 180 22.19 -2.36 15.37
C GLY A 180 22.39 -1.17 16.32
N VAL A 181 22.76 0.03 15.83
CA VAL A 181 23.15 1.19 16.67
C VAL A 181 22.01 2.20 16.86
N HIS A 182 20.92 2.12 16.10
CA HIS A 182 19.84 3.10 16.17
C HIS A 182 18.62 2.60 16.95
N LYS A 183 18.08 3.51 17.78
CA LYS A 183 16.93 3.32 18.68
C LYS A 183 15.76 2.60 18.00
N HIS A 184 15.32 1.51 18.63
CA HIS A 184 13.99 0.95 18.43
C HIS A 184 12.96 2.07 18.65
N PHE A 185 12.10 2.31 17.66
CA PHE A 185 11.07 3.33 17.75
C PHE A 185 9.72 2.66 17.66
N ARG A 186 8.94 2.78 18.73
CA ARG A 186 7.60 2.19 18.86
C ARG A 186 6.59 3.30 19.15
N ILE A 187 5.46 3.29 18.43
CA ILE A 187 4.33 4.21 18.63
C ILE A 187 3.03 3.43 18.51
N ALA A 188 2.14 3.59 19.47
CA ALA A 188 0.79 3.06 19.52
C ALA A 188 -0.19 4.24 19.70
N LYS A 189 -1.18 4.40 18.81
CA LYS A 189 -2.14 5.53 18.84
C LYS A 189 -3.48 5.21 18.20
N THR A 190 -4.50 5.89 18.71
CA THR A 190 -5.81 6.08 18.09
C THR A 190 -5.81 7.27 17.13
N GLN A 191 -6.40 7.08 15.95
CA GLN A 191 -6.62 8.11 14.96
C GLN A 191 -8.11 8.19 14.62
N PRO A 192 -8.79 9.32 14.89
CA PRO A 192 -10.20 9.47 14.52
C PRO A 192 -10.36 9.51 13.00
N THR A 193 -11.56 9.19 12.54
CA THR A 193 -11.99 9.30 11.13
C THR A 193 -12.83 10.56 10.90
N PRO A 194 -12.84 11.14 9.68
CA PRO A 194 -13.73 12.25 9.35
C PRO A 194 -15.20 11.82 9.40
N ALA A 195 -16.03 12.48 10.22
CA ALA A 195 -17.48 12.30 10.25
C ALA A 195 -17.96 10.84 10.36
N HIS A 196 -17.23 9.98 11.09
CA HIS A 196 -17.55 8.56 11.29
C HIS A 196 -17.71 7.78 9.96
N VAL A 197 -17.02 8.22 8.91
CA VAL A 197 -17.04 7.51 7.62
C VAL A 197 -16.25 6.21 7.71
N PRO A 198 -16.72 5.11 7.09
CA PRO A 198 -15.96 3.88 7.01
C PRO A 198 -14.57 4.09 6.43
N VAL A 199 -13.58 3.46 7.06
CA VAL A 199 -12.19 3.47 6.61
C VAL A 199 -11.78 2.07 6.18
N HIS A 200 -11.06 2.03 5.07
CA HIS A 200 -10.56 0.82 4.44
C HIS A 200 -9.04 0.75 4.59
N ASP A 201 -8.46 -0.44 4.49
CA ASP A 201 -7.04 -0.61 4.15
C ASP A 201 -6.88 -0.76 2.63
N MET A 202 -5.66 -1.00 2.15
CA MET A 202 -5.42 -1.13 0.71
C MET A 202 -6.15 -2.31 0.08
N HIS A 203 -6.24 -3.46 0.77
CA HIS A 203 -6.89 -4.65 0.23
C HIS A 203 -8.42 -4.49 0.15
N SER A 204 -9.04 -4.03 1.24
CA SER A 204 -10.48 -3.72 1.26
C SER A 204 -10.84 -2.54 0.37
N THR A 205 -9.94 -1.56 0.16
CA THR A 205 -10.12 -0.51 -0.85
C THR A 205 -10.17 -1.10 -2.24
N LEU A 206 -9.25 -2.02 -2.59
CA LEU A 206 -9.28 -2.68 -3.89
C LEU A 206 -10.58 -3.48 -4.09
N ALA A 207 -11.02 -4.23 -3.07
CA ALA A 207 -12.30 -4.94 -3.12
C ALA A 207 -13.48 -3.98 -3.33
N LEU A 208 -13.47 -2.83 -2.65
CA LEU A 208 -14.49 -1.80 -2.81
C LEU A 208 -14.50 -1.23 -4.23
N LEU A 209 -13.33 -0.89 -4.79
CA LEU A 209 -13.22 -0.35 -6.15
C LEU A 209 -13.72 -1.36 -7.20
N ARG A 210 -13.47 -2.66 -7.00
CA ARG A 210 -14.01 -3.73 -7.85
C ARG A 210 -15.53 -3.84 -7.80
N SER A 211 -16.16 -3.46 -6.69
CA SER A 211 -17.63 -3.41 -6.58
C SER A 211 -18.25 -2.17 -7.24
N TRP A 212 -17.45 -1.13 -7.52
CA TRP A 212 -17.93 0.17 -7.98
C TRP A 212 -18.14 0.27 -9.49
N ALA A 213 -17.60 -0.69 -10.24
CA ALA A 213 -17.26 -0.48 -11.64
C ALA A 213 -18.42 -0.52 -12.67
N ASN A 214 -19.69 -0.32 -12.28
CA ASN A 214 -20.80 -0.56 -13.20
C ASN A 214 -21.29 0.65 -14.01
N GLU A 215 -21.07 1.89 -13.53
CA GLU A 215 -21.64 3.09 -14.17
C GLU A 215 -20.58 4.13 -14.51
N MET A 216 -20.42 4.40 -15.81
CA MET A 216 -19.51 5.43 -16.33
C MET A 216 -19.83 6.81 -15.76
N GLY A 217 -18.79 7.58 -15.42
CA GLY A 217 -18.92 8.92 -14.86
C GLY A 217 -19.23 8.95 -13.37
N THR A 218 -19.48 7.81 -12.75
CA THR A 218 -19.67 7.69 -11.30
C THR A 218 -18.48 8.23 -10.54
N ARG A 219 -18.74 9.00 -9.48
CA ARG A 219 -17.72 9.58 -8.61
C ARG A 219 -17.99 9.23 -7.17
N GLY A 220 -16.92 9.21 -6.37
CA GLY A 220 -17.09 9.27 -4.93
C GLY A 220 -15.78 9.40 -4.18
N VAL A 221 -15.88 9.11 -2.88
CA VAL A 221 -14.79 9.29 -1.93
C VAL A 221 -14.62 8.01 -1.14
N VAL A 222 -13.38 7.53 -1.05
CA VAL A 222 -12.98 6.42 -0.19
C VAL A 222 -11.95 6.91 0.80
N HIS A 223 -12.03 6.46 2.05
CA HIS A 223 -11.02 6.75 3.06
C HIS A 223 -10.18 5.51 3.30
N THR A 224 -8.88 5.62 3.05
CA THR A 224 -7.97 4.47 3.07
C THR A 224 -6.81 4.71 4.03
N VAL A 225 -6.48 3.71 4.85
CA VAL A 225 -5.28 3.70 5.68
C VAL A 225 -4.14 3.03 4.95
N VAL A 226 -3.02 3.74 4.93
CA VAL A 226 -1.79 3.28 4.35
C VAL A 226 -0.69 3.37 5.41
N GLY A 227 -0.27 2.21 5.91
CA GLY A 227 0.63 2.09 7.06
C GLY A 227 -0.03 2.63 8.33
N ARG A 228 0.14 3.94 8.59
CA ARG A 228 -0.48 4.63 9.75
C ARG A 228 -1.15 5.96 9.37
N HIS A 229 -1.27 6.22 8.07
CA HIS A 229 -1.74 7.50 7.56
C HIS A 229 -3.08 7.30 6.87
N LEU A 230 -4.03 8.18 7.20
CA LEU A 230 -5.33 8.21 6.56
C LEU A 230 -5.27 9.05 5.27
N TYR A 231 -5.84 8.51 4.20
CA TYR A 231 -5.97 9.13 2.90
C TYR A 231 -7.43 9.32 2.54
N ARG A 232 -7.73 10.45 1.90
CA ARG A 232 -8.95 10.65 1.12
C ARG A 232 -8.62 10.34 -0.32
N LEU A 233 -9.33 9.37 -0.90
CA LEU A 233 -9.29 9.03 -2.31
C LEU A 233 -10.53 9.60 -2.97
N GLU A 234 -10.36 10.60 -3.83
CA GLU A 234 -11.41 11.06 -4.74
C GLU A 234 -11.28 10.22 -6.00
N VAL A 235 -12.35 9.53 -6.43
CA VAL A 235 -12.28 8.62 -7.57
C VAL A 235 -13.40 8.85 -8.57
N ALA A 236 -13.17 8.47 -9.82
CA ALA A 236 -14.14 8.53 -10.90
C ALA A 236 -13.98 7.34 -11.85
N VAL A 237 -15.10 6.70 -12.23
CA VAL A 237 -15.15 5.74 -13.34
C VAL A 237 -15.05 6.52 -14.65
N ALA A 238 -13.88 6.49 -15.29
CA ALA A 238 -13.46 7.49 -16.26
C ALA A 238 -13.62 7.05 -17.71
N ALA A 239 -13.20 5.83 -18.06
CA ALA A 239 -13.33 5.30 -19.43
C ALA A 239 -13.61 3.79 -19.45
N LYS A 240 -14.15 3.31 -20.57
CA LYS A 240 -13.99 1.92 -21.01
C LYS A 240 -13.02 1.89 -22.18
N GLU A 241 -11.97 1.09 -22.09
CA GLU A 241 -10.93 1.03 -23.12
C GLU A 241 -10.28 -0.35 -23.19
N ALA A 242 -9.82 -0.73 -24.37
CA ALA A 242 -9.06 -1.95 -24.55
C ALA A 242 -7.59 -1.73 -24.19
N ILE A 243 -7.02 -2.58 -23.34
CA ILE A 243 -5.60 -2.53 -22.94
C ILE A 243 -4.93 -3.88 -23.14
N GLU A 244 -3.63 -3.86 -23.43
CA GLU A 244 -2.81 -5.07 -23.47
C GLU A 244 -2.09 -5.26 -22.13
N ALA A 245 -2.10 -6.48 -21.60
CA ALA A 245 -1.36 -6.93 -20.42
C ALA A 245 -1.16 -8.46 -20.48
N ALA A 246 -0.06 -8.99 -19.93
CA ALA A 246 0.25 -10.43 -19.99
C ALA A 246 0.12 -11.06 -21.41
N GLY A 247 0.45 -10.30 -22.47
CA GLY A 247 0.30 -10.75 -23.86
C GLY A 247 -1.15 -10.95 -24.34
N SER A 248 -2.13 -10.52 -23.55
CA SER A 248 -3.57 -10.60 -23.86
C SER A 248 -4.20 -9.22 -23.94
N ARG A 249 -5.27 -9.09 -24.71
CA ARG A 249 -6.08 -7.88 -24.81
C ARG A 249 -7.29 -7.99 -23.88
N TYR A 250 -7.50 -6.99 -23.04
CA TYR A 250 -8.63 -6.90 -22.11
C TYR A 250 -9.50 -5.68 -22.46
N ASP A 251 -10.81 -5.87 -22.52
CA ASP A 251 -11.74 -4.75 -22.38
C ASP A 251 -11.76 -4.36 -20.90
N ALA A 252 -11.41 -3.11 -20.60
CA ALA A 252 -11.18 -2.66 -19.24
C ALA A 252 -11.92 -1.37 -18.91
N ILE A 253 -12.31 -1.25 -17.65
CA ILE A 253 -12.88 -0.06 -17.03
C ILE A 253 -11.75 0.67 -16.31
N ARG A 254 -11.49 1.91 -16.72
CA ARG A 254 -10.52 2.78 -16.05
C ARG A 254 -11.17 3.59 -14.94
N ILE A 255 -10.60 3.50 -13.75
CA ILE A 255 -10.88 4.35 -12.61
C ILE A 255 -9.72 5.34 -12.45
N ASP A 256 -10.03 6.63 -12.52
CA ASP A 256 -9.07 7.69 -12.24
C ASP A 256 -9.24 8.16 -10.80
N GLY A 257 -8.14 8.45 -10.11
CA GLY A 257 -8.20 8.88 -8.71
C GLY A 257 -7.13 9.87 -8.27
N VAL A 258 -7.46 10.58 -7.19
CA VAL A 258 -6.59 11.52 -6.51
C VAL A 258 -6.56 11.20 -5.02
N ALA A 259 -5.39 10.86 -4.51
CA ALA A 259 -5.16 10.63 -3.10
C ALA A 259 -4.61 11.88 -2.41
N ARG A 260 -5.18 12.23 -1.25
CA ARG A 260 -4.72 13.30 -0.36
C ARG A 260 -4.60 12.79 1.05
N ARG A 261 -3.47 13.06 1.71
CA ARG A 261 -3.25 12.62 3.09
C ARG A 261 -3.96 13.54 4.08
N TYR A 262 -4.60 12.98 5.09
CA TYR A 262 -5.02 13.72 6.28
C TYR A 262 -3.85 13.94 7.26
N THR A 263 -3.80 15.11 7.87
CA THR A 263 -3.07 15.31 9.12
C THR A 263 -3.78 14.58 10.26
N ARG A 264 -3.11 14.45 11.41
CA ARG A 264 -3.73 13.86 12.62
C ARG A 264 -4.95 14.63 13.11
N LYS A 265 -5.00 15.95 12.84
CA LYS A 265 -6.14 16.82 13.16
C LYS A 265 -7.19 16.85 12.04
N LEU A 266 -7.19 15.85 11.15
CA LEU A 266 -8.14 15.71 10.05
C LEU A 266 -8.17 16.86 9.03
N LYS A 267 -7.12 17.70 8.99
CA LYS A 267 -6.92 18.63 7.88
C LYS A 267 -6.31 17.90 6.68
N LEU A 268 -6.88 18.07 5.49
CA LEU A 268 -6.29 17.54 4.26
C LEU A 268 -5.01 18.30 3.90
N LEU A 269 -3.96 17.57 3.56
CA LEU A 269 -2.77 18.16 2.95
C LEU A 269 -3.06 18.56 1.50
N GLU A 270 -2.35 19.59 1.02
CA GLU A 270 -2.50 20.10 -0.35
C GLU A 270 -1.93 19.15 -1.39
N ARG A 271 -0.87 18.42 -1.03
CA ARG A 271 -0.22 17.47 -1.94
C ARG A 271 -1.20 16.41 -2.42
N ARG A 272 -1.35 16.36 -3.74
CA ARG A 272 -2.17 15.38 -4.48
C ARG A 272 -1.28 14.32 -5.08
N GLN A 273 -1.75 13.08 -5.04
CA GLN A 273 -1.10 11.93 -5.63
C GLN A 273 -2.10 11.31 -6.61
N ARG A 274 -1.85 11.46 -7.91
CA ARG A 274 -2.72 10.90 -8.94
C ARG A 274 -2.43 9.42 -9.15
N TRP A 275 -3.46 8.67 -9.44
CA TRP A 275 -3.38 7.25 -9.74
C TRP A 275 -4.49 6.86 -10.72
N ARG A 276 -4.28 5.72 -11.39
CA ARG A 276 -5.26 5.10 -12.29
C ARG A 276 -5.27 3.60 -12.03
N LEU A 277 -6.44 2.99 -12.21
CA LEU A 277 -6.65 1.55 -12.07
C LEU A 277 -7.49 1.07 -13.24
N TRP A 278 -7.06 0.01 -13.90
CA TRP A 278 -7.83 -0.67 -14.93
C TRP A 278 -8.30 -2.00 -14.38
N LEU A 279 -9.60 -2.20 -14.41
CA LEU A 279 -10.27 -3.45 -14.05
C LEU A 279 -10.83 -4.08 -15.33
N SER A 280 -10.82 -5.40 -15.49
CA SER A 280 -11.51 -6.04 -16.62
C SER A 280 -13.00 -5.67 -16.60
N ASP A 281 -13.63 -5.51 -17.76
CA ASP A 281 -15.09 -5.30 -17.92
C ASP A 281 -15.86 -6.63 -17.85
N GLU A 282 -15.38 -7.55 -17.01
CA GLU A 282 -16.03 -8.82 -16.70
C GLU A 282 -16.65 -8.74 -15.30
N PRO A 283 -17.64 -9.59 -14.94
CA PRO A 283 -18.30 -9.52 -13.63
C PRO A 283 -17.35 -9.59 -12.42
N ILE A 284 -16.16 -10.15 -12.59
CA ILE A 284 -15.14 -10.28 -11.55
C ILE A 284 -14.30 -9.00 -11.35
N HIS A 285 -14.36 -8.06 -12.29
CA HIS A 285 -13.58 -6.82 -12.34
C HIS A 285 -12.12 -7.03 -11.91
N MET A 286 -11.41 -7.90 -12.62
CA MET A 286 -10.04 -8.29 -12.31
C MET A 286 -9.10 -7.09 -12.46
N PRO A 287 -8.20 -6.79 -11.50
CA PRO A 287 -7.20 -5.74 -11.69
C PRO A 287 -6.20 -6.13 -12.80
N VAL A 288 -6.18 -5.36 -13.88
CA VAL A 288 -5.32 -5.61 -15.05
C VAL A 288 -4.07 -4.73 -15.01
N ARG A 289 -4.23 -3.46 -14.61
CA ARG A 289 -3.14 -2.48 -14.57
C ARG A 289 -3.40 -1.43 -13.50
N ALA A 290 -2.37 -0.89 -12.89
CA ALA A 290 -2.44 0.28 -12.03
C ALA A 290 -1.27 1.22 -12.27
N GLU A 291 -1.54 2.52 -12.32
CA GLU A 291 -0.52 3.57 -12.39
C GLU A 291 -0.56 4.46 -11.15
N LEU A 292 0.63 4.87 -10.69
CA LEU A 292 0.80 5.82 -9.60
C LEU A 292 1.80 6.91 -10.01
N GLU A 293 1.36 8.17 -10.09
CA GLU A 293 2.19 9.30 -10.50
C GLU A 293 3.07 9.83 -9.34
N GLY A 294 4.26 9.29 -9.14
CA GLY A 294 5.20 9.81 -8.15
C GLY A 294 5.76 11.21 -8.49
N ARG A 295 6.42 11.86 -7.53
CA ARG A 295 7.00 13.21 -7.71
C ARG A 295 8.00 13.30 -8.86
N HIS A 296 8.75 12.22 -9.10
CA HIS A 296 9.84 12.18 -10.08
C HIS A 296 9.73 11.04 -11.08
N ARG A 297 8.79 10.11 -10.88
CA ARG A 297 8.62 8.90 -11.68
C ARG A 297 7.21 8.37 -11.52
N SER A 298 6.63 7.84 -12.59
CA SER A 298 5.46 7.00 -12.52
C SER A 298 5.86 5.58 -12.17
N PHE A 299 4.96 4.89 -11.48
CA PHE A 299 5.04 3.47 -11.27
C PHE A 299 3.87 2.81 -11.97
N LEU A 300 4.14 1.69 -12.61
CA LEU A 300 3.17 0.86 -13.29
C LEU A 300 3.19 -0.52 -12.63
N ALA A 301 2.02 -1.04 -12.28
CA ALA A 301 1.83 -2.44 -11.97
C ALA A 301 0.95 -3.03 -13.07
N GLU A 302 1.39 -4.10 -13.71
CA GLU A 302 0.70 -4.75 -14.82
C GLU A 302 0.53 -6.23 -14.54
N LEU A 303 -0.65 -6.76 -14.82
CA LEU A 303 -0.97 -8.16 -14.59
C LEU A 303 -0.01 -9.08 -15.36
N LEU A 304 0.48 -10.11 -14.68
CA LEU A 304 1.24 -11.23 -15.24
C LEU A 304 0.43 -12.51 -15.22
N GLU A 305 -0.14 -12.85 -14.05
CA GLU A 305 -0.94 -14.05 -13.85
C GLU A 305 -2.18 -13.70 -13.02
N TYR A 306 -3.31 -14.29 -13.40
CA TYR A 306 -4.50 -14.30 -12.59
C TYR A 306 -5.10 -15.69 -12.51
N ARG A 307 -5.46 -16.10 -11.30
CA ARG A 307 -6.17 -17.33 -11.04
C ARG A 307 -7.45 -17.02 -10.28
N HIS A 308 -8.57 -17.12 -10.99
CA HIS A 308 -9.88 -17.11 -10.36
C HIS A 308 -10.11 -18.44 -9.61
N PRO A 309 -10.76 -18.43 -8.44
CA PRO A 309 -11.15 -19.67 -7.80
C PRO A 309 -12.13 -20.46 -8.66
N LYS A 310 -11.97 -21.78 -8.72
CA LYS A 310 -12.96 -22.67 -9.34
C LYS A 310 -14.22 -22.64 -8.51
N ALA A 311 -15.40 -22.51 -9.15
CA ALA A 311 -16.69 -22.56 -8.48
C ALA A 311 -16.74 -23.81 -7.57
N GLY A 312 -16.84 -23.56 -6.27
CA GLY A 312 -16.38 -24.49 -5.25
C GLY A 312 -17.48 -25.34 -4.63
N ALA A 313 -17.09 -26.58 -4.30
CA ALA A 313 -17.74 -27.46 -3.35
C ALA A 313 -18.11 -26.73 -2.03
N PRO A 314 -19.10 -27.26 -1.26
CA PRO A 314 -19.56 -26.64 -0.02
C PRO A 314 -18.42 -26.33 0.95
N SER A 315 -18.46 -25.12 1.52
CA SER A 315 -17.44 -24.68 2.49
C SER A 315 -17.67 -25.34 3.85
N PRO A 316 -16.63 -25.90 4.49
CA PRO A 316 -16.72 -26.32 5.89
C PRO A 316 -16.95 -25.11 6.81
N PRO A 317 -17.35 -25.32 8.07
CA PRO A 317 -17.46 -24.22 9.05
C PRO A 317 -16.14 -23.43 9.18
N PHE A 318 -16.24 -22.13 9.43
CA PHE A 318 -15.07 -21.24 9.52
C PHE A 318 -14.21 -21.62 10.74
N ALA A 319 -12.93 -21.94 10.49
CA ALA A 319 -11.94 -22.09 11.55
C ALA A 319 -11.50 -20.72 12.09
N PRO A 320 -11.01 -20.60 13.33
CA PRO A 320 -10.43 -19.35 13.83
C PRO A 320 -9.30 -18.82 12.94
N CYS A 321 -9.25 -17.51 12.73
CA CYS A 321 -8.18 -16.90 11.94
C CYS A 321 -6.82 -17.01 12.66
N SER A 322 -5.81 -17.51 11.94
CA SER A 322 -4.43 -17.52 12.43
C SER A 322 -3.76 -16.15 12.23
N GLY A 323 -2.76 -15.85 13.06
CA GLY A 323 -1.88 -14.69 12.84
C GLY A 323 -2.51 -13.32 13.08
N MET A 324 -3.70 -13.21 13.68
CA MET A 324 -4.21 -11.94 14.19
C MET A 324 -3.48 -11.51 15.46
N THR A 325 -3.41 -10.20 15.71
CA THR A 325 -3.02 -9.73 17.06
C THR A 325 -4.26 -9.79 17.88
N ASP A 326 -4.16 -10.30 19.10
CA ASP A 326 -5.23 -10.05 20.06
C ASP A 326 -5.42 -8.53 20.16
N ALA A 327 -6.62 -8.05 19.81
CA ALA A 327 -6.94 -6.63 19.84
C ALA A 327 -6.70 -6.07 21.25
N ALA A 328 -6.92 -6.88 22.29
CA ALA A 328 -6.63 -6.53 23.67
C ALA A 328 -5.15 -6.21 23.90
N ILE A 329 -4.22 -6.90 23.22
CA ILE A 329 -2.78 -6.59 23.32
C ILE A 329 -2.50 -5.22 22.70
N LEU A 330 -3.07 -4.92 21.53
CA LEU A 330 -2.87 -3.62 20.89
C LEU A 330 -3.45 -2.49 21.75
N GLU A 331 -4.67 -2.66 22.27
CA GLU A 331 -5.32 -1.69 23.15
C GLU A 331 -4.50 -1.44 24.42
N GLN A 332 -4.00 -2.50 25.07
CA GLN A 332 -3.13 -2.39 26.24
C GLN A 332 -1.86 -1.61 25.93
N GLU A 333 -1.24 -1.85 24.78
CA GLU A 333 -0.04 -1.13 24.35
C GLU A 333 -0.31 0.33 24.01
N VAL A 334 -1.43 0.63 23.35
CA VAL A 334 -1.88 2.01 23.10
C VAL A 334 -2.11 2.73 24.43
N ALA A 335 -2.84 2.11 25.36
CA ALA A 335 -3.13 2.67 26.67
C ALA A 335 -1.85 2.90 27.49
N ALA A 336 -0.93 1.94 27.52
CA ALA A 336 0.34 2.05 28.23
C ALA A 336 1.19 3.22 27.71
N GLN A 337 1.31 3.37 26.39
CA GLN A 337 2.06 4.50 25.81
C GLN A 337 1.39 5.86 26.03
N GLN A 338 0.06 5.90 26.09
CA GLN A 338 -0.66 7.12 26.42
C GLN A 338 -0.38 7.56 27.87
N ARG A 339 -0.38 6.62 28.82
CA ARG A 339 -0.03 6.88 30.24
C ARG A 339 1.40 7.41 30.38
N GLU A 340 2.38 6.74 29.79
CA GLU A 340 3.79 7.18 29.84
C GLU A 340 3.96 8.60 29.28
N ARG A 341 3.21 8.94 28.23
CA ARG A 341 3.24 10.28 27.63
C ARG A 341 2.62 11.36 28.51
N ILE A 342 1.56 11.01 29.26
CA ILE A 342 0.94 11.92 30.23
C ILE A 342 1.91 12.15 31.39
N GLU A 343 2.49 11.09 31.95
CA GLU A 343 3.47 11.15 33.04
C GLU A 343 4.69 12.01 32.69
N ARG A 344 5.28 11.81 31.50
CA ARG A 344 6.40 12.64 31.00
C ARG A 344 6.06 14.12 30.84
N LYS A 345 4.78 14.45 30.61
CA LYS A 345 4.32 15.85 30.49
C LYS A 345 4.01 16.47 31.85
N THR A 346 3.56 15.69 32.82
CA THR A 346 3.22 16.15 34.17
C THR A 346 4.43 16.18 35.09
N GLN A 347 5.50 15.44 34.79
CA GLN A 347 6.74 15.50 35.55
C GLN A 347 7.30 16.93 35.47
N PRO A 348 7.38 17.67 36.60
CA PRO A 348 7.91 19.03 36.60
C PRO A 348 9.31 18.99 36.01
N ARG A 349 9.63 19.96 35.15
CA ARG A 349 11.01 20.20 34.71
C ARG A 349 11.82 20.60 35.94
N SER A 350 12.23 19.62 36.75
CA SER A 350 13.08 19.84 37.90
C SER A 350 14.31 20.60 37.39
N GLN A 351 14.50 21.78 37.98
CA GLN A 351 15.44 22.81 37.59
C GLN A 351 16.86 22.23 37.46
N SER A 352 17.26 21.83 36.25
CA SER A 352 18.65 21.47 35.95
C SER A 352 19.49 22.72 35.62
N ARG A 353 19.25 23.84 36.31
CA ARG A 353 19.88 25.12 36.00
C ARG A 353 19.98 26.05 37.21
N VAL A 354 20.64 25.57 38.27
CA VAL A 354 21.43 26.37 39.22
C VAL A 354 22.50 25.36 39.65
N ASP A 355 23.72 25.41 39.13
CA ASP A 355 24.78 26.27 39.64
C ASP A 355 25.75 26.70 38.53
N MET A 356 26.03 28.00 38.46
CA MET A 356 27.23 28.59 37.86
C MET A 356 27.66 29.78 38.71
#